data_AF-A0A660L6L1-F1
#
_entry.id   AF-A0A660L6L1-F1
#
_cell.length_a   1.000
_cell.length_b   1.000
_cell.length_c   1.000
_cell.angle_alpha   90.00
_cell.angle_beta   90.00
_cell.angle_gamma   90.00
#
_symmetry.space_group_name_H-M   'P 1'
#
loop_
_entity.id
_entity.type
_entity.pdbx_description
1 polymer ?
#
loop_
_entity_poly.entity_id
_entity_poly.type
_entity_poly.pdbx_seq_one_letter_code
_entity_poly.pdbx_strand_id
1 'polypeptide(L)'
;MKKVSLIVKKRIRSPFYEAVPRLGLERFYEDAYRMLWVEAERELGRAFTPQERVDLMKELESIVHVEVDGVHYFFAPSLEEYWYEVSELIEERFQ
;
A
#
# COMPACT_ATOMS: atom_id res chain seq x y z
N MET A 1 1.33 23.46 -41.12
CA MET A 1 1.36 23.43 -39.64
C MET A 1 1.10 21.99 -39.19
N LYS A 2 2.05 21.34 -38.50
CA LYS A 2 1.87 19.97 -37.99
C LYS A 2 1.17 20.01 -36.64
N LYS A 3 0.04 19.30 -36.49
CA LYS A 3 -0.66 19.14 -35.21
C LYS A 3 0.11 18.13 -34.37
N VAL A 4 0.64 18.58 -33.24
CA VAL A 4 1.20 17.71 -32.19
C VAL A 4 0.06 17.38 -31.24
N SER A 5 -0.30 16.11 -31.14
CA SER A 5 -1.29 15.61 -30.19
C SER A 5 -0.57 14.92 -29.04
N LEU A 6 -0.71 15.47 -27.84
CA LEU A 6 -0.17 14.92 -26.60
C LEU A 6 -1.17 13.90 -26.06
N ILE A 7 -0.85 12.61 -26.18
CA ILE A 7 -1.70 11.53 -25.66
C ILE A 7 -1.15 11.15 -24.28
N VAL A 8 -1.76 11.65 -23.22
CA VAL A 8 -1.48 11.18 -21.85
C VAL A 8 -2.14 9.81 -21.68
N LYS A 9 -1.43 8.73 -22.03
CA LYS A 9 -1.84 7.37 -21.67
C LYS A 9 -1.61 7.18 -20.16
N LYS A 10 -2.62 7.52 -19.34
CA LYS A 10 -2.60 7.16 -17.92
C LYS A 10 -2.70 5.63 -17.84
N ARG A 11 -1.59 4.94 -17.60
CA ARG A 11 -1.62 3.52 -17.22
C ARG A 11 -2.30 3.47 -15.86
N ILE A 12 -3.55 3.03 -15.82
CA ILE A 12 -4.20 2.71 -14.56
C ILE A 12 -3.47 1.48 -14.04
N ARG A 13 -2.54 1.67 -13.09
CA ARG A 13 -2.00 0.55 -12.31
C ARG A 13 -3.15 0.08 -11.42
N SER A 14 -3.33 -1.23 -11.32
CA SER A 14 -4.22 -1.80 -10.31
C SER A 14 -3.65 -1.50 -8.92
N PRO A 15 -4.50 -1.37 -7.89
CA PRO A 15 -3.99 -1.27 -6.53
C PRO A 15 -3.28 -2.57 -6.15
N PHE A 16 -2.19 -2.47 -5.39
CA PHE A 16 -1.55 -3.65 -4.81
C PHE A 16 -2.27 -4.08 -3.52
N TYR A 17 -2.90 -3.14 -2.83
CA TYR A 17 -3.61 -3.35 -1.57
C TYR A 17 -4.91 -2.54 -1.53
N GLU A 18 -5.95 -3.19 -1.03
CA GLU A 18 -7.28 -2.62 -0.80
C GLU A 18 -7.76 -2.96 0.61
N ALA A 19 -8.37 -2.00 1.30
CA ALA A 19 -8.93 -2.23 2.62
C ALA A 19 -10.24 -1.49 2.84
N VAL A 20 -11.11 -2.11 3.63
CA VAL A 20 -12.31 -1.49 4.22
C VAL A 20 -12.19 -1.62 5.74
N PRO A 21 -11.40 -0.76 6.42
CA PRO A 21 -11.03 -0.93 7.82
C PRO A 21 -12.23 -1.08 8.76
N ARG A 22 -13.29 -0.31 8.52
CA ARG A 22 -14.55 -0.37 9.29
C ARG A 22 -15.23 -1.74 9.27
N LEU A 23 -14.98 -2.56 8.25
CA LEU A 23 -15.53 -3.92 8.12
C LEU A 23 -14.48 -4.99 8.46
N GLY A 24 -13.24 -4.59 8.78
CA GLY A 24 -12.13 -5.53 8.98
C GLY A 24 -11.78 -6.32 7.73
N LEU A 25 -12.09 -5.79 6.53
CA LEU A 25 -11.81 -6.46 5.26
C LEU A 25 -10.56 -5.85 4.62
N GLU A 26 -9.73 -6.70 4.03
CA GLU A 26 -8.56 -6.28 3.26
C GLU A 26 -8.20 -7.30 2.19
N ARG A 27 -7.44 -6.85 1.19
CA ARG A 27 -6.92 -7.70 0.12
C ARG A 27 -5.60 -7.15 -0.40
N PHE A 28 -4.59 -7.99 -0.39
CA PHE A 28 -3.42 -7.81 -1.23
C PHE A 28 -3.68 -8.48 -2.59
N TYR A 29 -3.53 -7.73 -3.66
CA TYR A 29 -3.65 -8.23 -5.03
C TYR A 29 -2.34 -8.85 -5.53
N GLU A 30 -1.22 -8.50 -4.89
CA GLU A 30 0.11 -8.97 -5.21
C GLU A 30 0.78 -9.49 -3.93
N ASP A 31 1.07 -10.79 -3.91
CA ASP A 31 1.63 -11.48 -2.72
C ASP A 31 2.97 -10.88 -2.26
N ALA A 32 3.76 -10.34 -3.19
CA ALA A 32 5.03 -9.70 -2.87
C ALA A 32 4.86 -8.52 -1.90
N TYR A 33 3.76 -7.76 -1.99
CA TYR A 33 3.48 -6.66 -1.06
C TYR A 33 3.01 -7.14 0.31
N ARG A 34 2.45 -8.36 0.37
CA ARG A 34 1.94 -8.99 1.59
C ARG A 34 3.05 -9.63 2.44
N MET A 35 4.10 -10.17 1.80
CA MET A 35 5.15 -10.94 2.49
C MET A 35 5.78 -10.19 3.65
N LEU A 36 6.09 -8.91 3.47
CA LEU A 36 6.69 -8.07 4.52
C LEU A 36 5.83 -8.02 5.79
N TRP A 37 4.51 -7.87 5.63
CA TRP A 37 3.59 -7.87 6.76
C TRP A 37 3.58 -9.22 7.49
N VAL A 38 3.59 -10.33 6.74
CA VAL A 38 3.61 -11.67 7.34
C VAL A 38 4.88 -11.90 8.16
N GLU A 39 6.02 -11.38 7.68
CA GLU A 39 7.29 -11.46 8.41
C GLU A 39 7.27 -10.61 9.68
N ALA A 40 6.81 -9.36 9.58
CA ALA A 40 6.66 -8.47 10.73
C ALA A 40 5.71 -9.05 11.80
N GLU A 41 4.58 -9.64 11.39
CA GLU A 41 3.63 -10.28 12.31
C GLU A 41 4.24 -11.47 13.05
N ARG A 42 5.05 -12.25 12.35
CA ARG A 42 5.77 -13.39 12.94
C ARG A 42 6.78 -12.92 13.97
N GLU A 43 7.49 -11.84 13.70
CA GLU A 43 8.50 -11.29 14.62
C GLU A 43 7.86 -10.62 15.84
N LEU A 44 6.80 -9.86 15.64
CA LEU A 44 6.06 -9.19 16.72
C LEU A 44 5.16 -10.14 17.52
N GLY A 45 4.89 -11.35 17.00
CA GLY A 45 4.02 -12.33 17.64
C GLY A 45 2.54 -11.93 17.66
N ARG A 46 2.12 -11.02 16.77
CA ARG A 46 0.73 -10.57 16.64
C ARG A 46 0.39 -10.22 15.19
N ALA A 47 -0.90 -10.24 14.85
CA ALA A 47 -1.38 -9.74 13.56
C ALA A 47 -1.61 -8.22 13.58
N PHE A 48 -1.39 -7.57 12.42
CA PHE A 48 -1.89 -6.23 12.18
C PHE A 48 -3.37 -6.28 11.76
N THR A 49 -4.13 -5.30 12.22
CA THR A 49 -5.48 -5.05 11.76
C THR A 49 -5.46 -4.28 10.43
N PRO A 50 -6.51 -4.36 9.60
CA PRO A 50 -6.61 -3.54 8.39
C PRO A 50 -6.49 -2.04 8.65
N GLN A 51 -6.98 -1.57 9.81
CA GLN A 51 -6.85 -0.16 10.22
C GLN A 51 -5.38 0.21 10.45
N GLU A 52 -4.64 -0.60 11.23
CA GLU A 52 -3.22 -0.35 11.46
C GLU A 52 -2.42 -0.34 10.16
N ARG A 53 -2.66 -1.29 9.24
CA ARG A 53 -1.99 -1.29 7.94
C ARG A 53 -2.33 -0.05 7.13
N VAL A 54 -3.59 0.38 7.11
CA VAL A 54 -4.01 1.61 6.42
C VAL A 54 -3.31 2.84 7.00
N ASP A 55 -3.23 2.93 8.32
CA ASP A 55 -2.61 4.07 8.99
C ASP A 55 -1.12 4.13 8.68
N LEU A 56 -0.40 3.00 8.76
CA LEU A 56 1.00 2.91 8.37
C LEU A 56 1.21 3.22 6.88
N MET A 57 0.37 2.68 5.99
CA MET A 57 0.50 2.90 4.55
C MET A 57 0.28 4.37 4.15
N LYS A 58 -0.61 5.09 4.84
CA LYS A 58 -0.84 6.52 4.57
C LYS A 58 0.38 7.41 4.85
N GLU A 59 1.37 6.89 5.58
CA GLU A 59 2.59 7.62 5.94
C GLU A 59 3.72 7.39 4.95
N LEU A 60 3.60 6.40 4.06
CA LEU A 60 4.61 6.08 3.06
C LEU A 60 4.61 7.13 1.95
N GLU A 61 5.79 7.63 1.59
CA GLU A 61 5.96 8.61 0.51
C GLU A 61 5.98 7.93 -0.87
N SER A 62 6.44 6.68 -0.92
CA SER A 62 6.54 5.88 -2.14
C SER A 62 5.19 5.47 -2.72
N ILE A 63 4.09 5.52 -1.95
CA ILE A 63 2.79 5.02 -2.42
C ILE A 63 1.79 6.14 -2.72
N VAL A 64 0.84 5.83 -3.61
CA VAL A 64 -0.33 6.66 -3.83
C VAL A 64 -1.51 6.05 -3.09
N HIS A 65 -2.15 6.83 -2.23
CA HIS A 65 -3.39 6.48 -1.54
C HIS A 65 -4.60 7.15 -2.21
N VAL A 66 -5.65 6.37 -2.47
CA VAL A 66 -6.95 6.86 -2.90
C VAL A 66 -8.02 6.30 -1.98
N GLU A 67 -8.92 7.14 -1.50
CA GLU A 67 -10.08 6.73 -0.72
C GLU A 67 -11.38 7.02 -1.48
N VAL A 68 -12.26 6.04 -1.58
CA VAL A 68 -13.60 6.17 -2.18
C VAL A 68 -14.61 5.46 -1.28
N ASP A 69 -15.57 6.19 -0.74
CA ASP A 69 -16.66 5.65 0.10
C ASP A 69 -16.19 4.75 1.27
N GLY A 70 -15.06 5.12 1.89
CA GLY A 70 -14.44 4.38 2.99
C GLY A 70 -13.69 3.10 2.57
N VAL A 71 -13.48 2.91 1.27
CA VAL A 71 -12.55 1.91 0.72
C VAL A 71 -11.23 2.59 0.40
N HIS A 72 -10.15 2.05 0.95
CA HIS A 72 -8.79 2.53 0.73
C HIS A 72 -8.11 1.69 -0.34
N TYR A 73 -7.56 2.35 -1.35
CA TYR A 73 -6.78 1.74 -2.43
C TYR A 73 -5.37 2.30 -2.43
N PHE A 74 -4.39 1.42 -2.53
CA PHE A 74 -2.98 1.78 -2.49
C PHE A 74 -2.24 1.27 -3.72
N PHE A 75 -1.42 2.15 -4.28
CA PHE A 75 -0.68 1.91 -5.51
C PHE A 75 0.79 2.22 -5.28
N ALA A 76 1.68 1.32 -5.70
CA ALA A 76 3.12 1.52 -5.58
C ALA A 76 3.76 1.61 -6.97
N PRO A 77 4.67 2.58 -7.20
CA PRO A 77 5.48 2.66 -8.40
C PRO A 77 6.57 1.58 -8.42
N SER A 78 7.08 1.21 -7.24
CA SER A 78 8.17 0.27 -7.00
C SER A 78 7.86 -0.62 -5.79
N LEU A 79 8.16 -1.92 -5.87
CA LEU A 79 8.07 -2.83 -4.73
C LEU A 79 9.19 -2.59 -3.72
N GLU A 80 10.39 -2.26 -4.21
CA GLU A 80 11.60 -2.06 -3.41
C GLU A 80 11.48 -0.85 -2.49
N GLU A 81 11.05 0.30 -3.03
CA GLU A 81 10.85 1.53 -2.24
C GLU A 81 9.76 1.30 -1.18
N TYR A 82 8.66 0.65 -1.55
CA TYR A 82 7.61 0.29 -0.60
C TYR A 82 8.12 -0.64 0.52
N TRP A 83 8.92 -1.66 0.19
CA TRP A 83 9.48 -2.56 1.22
C TRP A 83 10.40 -1.82 2.18
N TYR A 84 11.27 -0.96 1.65
CA TYR A 84 12.17 -0.16 2.46
C TYR A 84 11.39 0.72 3.45
N GLU A 85 10.47 1.56 2.96
CA GLU A 85 9.74 2.51 3.80
C GLU A 85 8.85 1.82 4.83
N VAL A 86 8.14 0.73 4.46
CA VAL A 86 7.32 -0.02 5.43
C VAL A 86 8.19 -0.65 6.52
N SER A 87 9.36 -1.18 6.15
CA SER A 87 10.24 -1.83 7.13
C SER A 87 10.73 -0.82 8.16
N GLU A 88 11.25 0.34 7.70
CA GLU A 88 11.66 1.43 8.61
C GLU A 88 10.51 1.87 9.52
N LEU A 89 9.31 2.08 8.95
CA LEU A 89 8.15 2.54 9.70
C LEU A 89 7.65 1.51 10.75
N ILE A 90 7.76 0.21 10.45
CA ILE A 90 7.42 -0.85 11.41
C ILE A 90 8.46 -0.92 12.53
N GLU A 91 9.76 -0.86 12.19
CA GLU A 91 10.84 -0.85 13.17
C GLU A 91 10.70 0.33 14.12
N GLU A 92 10.49 1.55 13.61
CA GLU A 92 10.36 2.77 14.42
C GLU A 92 9.18 2.73 15.41
N ARG A 93 8.09 2.04 15.08
CA ARG A 93 6.86 2.03 15.89
C ARG A 93 6.69 0.83 16.79
N PHE A 94 7.33 -0.29 16.48
CA PHE A 94 7.03 -1.57 17.13
C PHE A 94 8.25 -2.33 17.64
N GLN A 95 9.47 -1.81 17.45
CA GLN A 95 10.71 -2.32 18.07
C GLN A 95 11.35 -1.28 19.00
#